data_AF-A0A645FLM5-F1
#
_entry.id   AF-A0A645FLM5-F1
#
_cell.length_a   1.000
_cell.length_b   1.000
_cell.length_c   1.000
_cell.angle_alpha   90.00
_cell.angle_beta   90.00
_cell.angle_gamma   90.00
#
_symmetry.space_group_name_H-M   'P 1'
#
loop_
_entity.id
_entity.type
_entity.pdbx_description
1 polymer ?
#
loop_
_entity_poly.entity_id
_entity_poly.type
_entity_poly.pdbx_seq_one_letter_code
_entity_poly.pdbx_strand_id
1 'polypeptide(L)'
;MKKLTKKLLHELAISMPIIDEMEQQNFMGGTFYYDYSGNYLGSSGPGSDIRVATNWGTIGESIGFSEAAPSVVGGVLTSMANSIGYSGTVGVSYYDDPGKYAQAQGGQITYNLGSPSFGQDNYYDFLCTLLHENHHVMTPEDAGSSESEYYAYQYEMTTFAYSQASDEYKTHAINAFNHYRDKLGY
;
A
#
# COMPACT_ATOMS: atom_id res chain seq x y z
N MET A 1 -20.27 40.71 9.01
CA MET A 1 -19.24 39.83 8.40
C MET A 1 -18.09 39.68 9.38
N LYS A 2 -17.80 38.45 9.86
CA LYS A 2 -16.60 38.17 10.66
C LYS A 2 -15.37 38.32 9.77
N LYS A 3 -14.42 39.17 10.15
CA LYS A 3 -13.13 39.30 9.45
C LYS A 3 -12.35 37.99 9.61
N LEU A 4 -12.06 37.33 8.49
CA LEU A 4 -11.08 36.24 8.44
C LEU A 4 -9.69 36.86 8.65
N THR A 5 -9.11 36.69 9.84
CA THR A 5 -7.71 37.01 10.10
C THR A 5 -6.84 35.88 9.53
N LYS A 6 -6.16 36.14 8.41
CA LYS A 6 -5.14 35.22 7.87
C LYS A 6 -3.92 35.25 8.79
N LYS A 7 -3.66 34.17 9.52
CA LYS A 7 -2.38 33.96 10.23
C LYS A 7 -1.27 33.66 9.21
N LEU A 8 -0.05 34.10 9.49
CA LEU A 8 1.13 33.76 8.67
C LEU A 8 1.59 32.32 8.95
N LEU A 9 2.26 31.68 7.98
CA LEU A 9 2.63 30.25 8.04
C LEU A 9 3.42 29.88 9.29
N HIS A 10 4.30 30.79 9.75
CA HIS A 10 5.12 30.58 10.95
C HIS A 10 4.30 30.71 12.25
N GLU A 11 3.29 31.59 12.28
CA GLU A 11 2.36 31.72 13.42
C GLU A 11 1.45 30.49 13.53
N LEU A 12 1.15 29.86 12.39
CA LEU A 12 0.44 28.59 12.33
C LEU A 12 1.31 27.47 12.89
N ALA A 13 2.57 27.37 12.46
CA ALA A 13 3.54 26.36 12.92
C ALA A 13 3.80 26.44 14.44
N ILE A 14 3.79 27.62 15.04
CA ILE A 14 3.93 27.81 16.49
C ILE A 14 2.67 27.37 17.27
N SER A 15 1.50 27.39 16.62
CA SER A 15 0.21 27.03 17.24
C SER A 15 -0.24 25.60 16.97
N MET A 16 0.52 24.83 16.17
CA MET A 16 0.24 23.43 15.92
C MET A 16 0.71 22.59 17.12
N PRO A 17 -0.18 21.80 17.75
CA PRO A 17 0.26 20.86 18.77
C PRO A 17 1.30 19.91 18.19
N ILE A 18 2.39 19.71 18.92
CA ILE A 18 3.37 18.66 18.60
C ILE A 18 2.71 17.35 19.00
N ILE A 19 2.17 16.65 18.00
CA ILE A 19 1.58 15.32 18.14
C ILE A 19 2.76 14.34 18.31
N ASP A 20 2.76 13.52 19.36
CA ASP A 20 3.79 12.48 19.50
C ASP A 20 3.58 11.32 18.52
N GLU A 21 4.60 10.50 18.24
CA GLU A 21 4.51 9.40 17.26
C GLU A 21 3.35 8.43 17.55
N MET A 22 2.99 8.23 18.81
CA MET A 22 1.90 7.33 19.22
C MET A 22 0.53 7.97 18.94
N GLU A 23 0.38 9.27 19.17
CA GLU A 23 -0.80 10.03 18.74
C GLU A 23 -0.87 10.12 17.21
N GLN A 24 0.27 10.29 16.52
CA GLN A 24 0.34 10.30 15.05
C GLN A 24 -0.03 8.94 14.46
N GLN A 25 0.40 7.85 15.08
CA GLN A 25 -0.05 6.49 14.76
C GLN A 25 -1.51 6.25 15.13
N ASN A 26 -2.06 6.87 16.17
CA ASN A 26 -3.50 6.80 16.45
C ASN A 26 -4.35 7.66 15.47
N PHE A 27 -3.77 8.69 14.85
CA PHE A 27 -4.44 9.55 13.87
C PHE A 27 -4.21 9.14 12.40
N MET A 28 -3.14 8.40 12.09
CA MET A 28 -2.76 7.97 10.73
C MET A 28 -2.51 6.46 10.57
N GLY A 29 -2.47 5.71 11.66
CA GLY A 29 -2.23 4.26 11.70
C GLY A 29 -3.35 3.50 12.42
N GLY A 30 -3.30 2.19 12.29
CA GLY A 30 -4.24 1.25 12.90
C GLY A 30 -4.61 0.12 11.97
N THR A 31 -5.31 -0.87 12.51
CA THR A 31 -5.88 -1.94 11.71
C THR A 31 -6.84 -1.35 10.68
N PHE A 32 -6.66 -1.68 9.40
CA PHE A 32 -7.47 -1.18 8.29
C PHE A 32 -8.60 -2.15 7.98
N TYR A 33 -9.85 -1.68 8.11
CA TYR A 33 -11.03 -2.51 7.97
C TYR A 33 -11.69 -2.32 6.60
N TYR A 34 -12.02 -3.44 5.98
CA TYR A 34 -12.78 -3.50 4.74
C TYR A 34 -14.02 -4.38 4.90
N ASP A 35 -15.06 -4.15 4.10
CA ASP A 35 -16.18 -5.08 4.00
C ASP A 35 -15.90 -6.22 2.99
N TYR A 36 -16.80 -7.20 2.92
CA TYR A 36 -16.72 -8.30 1.95
C TYR A 36 -16.82 -7.88 0.48
N SER A 37 -17.23 -6.65 0.19
CA SER A 37 -17.24 -6.09 -1.17
C SER A 37 -15.93 -5.34 -1.49
N GLY A 38 -14.99 -5.27 -0.54
CA GLY A 38 -13.73 -4.55 -0.67
C GLY A 38 -13.84 -3.06 -0.39
N ASN A 39 -14.94 -2.55 0.18
CA ASN A 39 -15.06 -1.14 0.53
C ASN A 39 -14.33 -0.85 1.84
N TYR A 40 -13.61 0.27 1.89
CA TYR A 40 -12.94 0.73 3.11
C TYR A 40 -13.96 1.23 4.15
N LEU A 41 -13.86 0.71 5.37
CA LEU A 41 -14.76 1.03 6.49
C LEU A 41 -14.14 2.01 7.49
N GLY A 42 -12.81 2.06 7.56
CA GLY A 42 -12.06 2.90 8.49
C GLY A 42 -10.84 2.19 9.07
N SER A 43 -10.09 2.89 9.91
CA SER A 43 -8.98 2.32 10.70
C SER A 43 -9.19 2.56 12.18
N SER A 44 -8.64 1.68 13.02
CA SER A 44 -8.72 1.81 14.48
C SER A 44 -7.59 1.08 15.19
N GLY A 45 -7.14 1.65 16.30
CA GLY A 45 -6.15 1.04 17.21
C GLY A 45 -4.71 1.19 16.73
N PRO A 46 -3.75 0.59 17.45
CA PRO A 46 -2.35 0.55 17.04
C PRO A 46 -2.13 -0.59 16.03
N GLY A 47 -1.31 -0.35 14.99
CA GLY A 47 -0.91 -1.39 14.04
C GLY A 47 -1.07 -0.97 12.58
N SER A 48 -0.97 -1.96 11.69
CA SER A 48 -1.09 -1.79 10.24
C SER A 48 -1.67 -3.01 9.55
N ASP A 49 -2.32 -3.94 10.27
CA ASP A 49 -2.91 -5.12 9.65
C ASP A 49 -4.20 -4.78 8.88
N ILE A 50 -4.49 -5.54 7.83
CA ILE A 50 -5.78 -5.48 7.13
C ILE A 50 -6.72 -6.52 7.74
N ARG A 51 -7.96 -6.11 8.01
CA ARG A 51 -9.05 -6.99 8.45
C ARG A 51 -10.24 -6.85 7.55
N VAL A 52 -10.93 -7.97 7.33
CA VAL A 52 -12.20 -8.00 6.59
C VAL A 52 -13.34 -8.23 7.59
N ALA A 53 -14.25 -7.27 7.70
CA ALA A 53 -15.44 -7.37 8.52
C ALA A 53 -16.36 -8.46 7.99
N THR A 54 -16.74 -9.40 8.86
CA THR A 54 -17.57 -10.54 8.46
C THR A 54 -19.07 -10.23 8.47
N ASN A 55 -19.45 -9.10 9.07
CA ASN A 55 -20.83 -8.66 9.18
C ASN A 55 -20.95 -7.18 8.79
N TRP A 56 -22.01 -6.81 8.08
CA TRP A 56 -22.19 -5.46 7.54
C TRP A 56 -22.18 -4.42 8.67
N GLY A 57 -21.19 -3.51 8.64
CA GLY A 57 -21.09 -2.38 9.57
C GLY A 57 -20.62 -2.74 10.98
N THR A 58 -20.22 -3.99 11.24
CA THR A 58 -19.70 -4.39 12.56
C THR A 58 -18.22 -4.75 12.47
N ILE A 59 -17.35 -3.79 12.86
CA ILE A 59 -15.89 -3.96 12.90
C ILE A 59 -15.47 -5.04 13.93
N GLY A 60 -16.28 -5.27 14.97
CA GLY A 60 -15.99 -6.21 16.06
C GLY A 60 -15.96 -7.69 15.66
N GLU A 61 -16.46 -8.04 14.49
CA GLU A 61 -16.37 -9.40 13.92
C GLU A 61 -15.60 -9.29 12.59
N SER A 62 -14.34 -9.72 12.59
CA SER A 62 -13.48 -9.66 11.41
C SER A 62 -12.52 -10.84 11.33
N ILE A 63 -12.05 -11.14 10.12
CA ILE A 63 -11.01 -12.14 9.82
C ILE A 63 -9.73 -11.46 9.34
N GLY A 64 -8.60 -12.18 9.40
CA GLY A 64 -7.37 -11.76 8.73
C GLY A 64 -7.59 -11.60 7.23
N PHE A 65 -6.88 -10.67 6.61
CA PHE A 65 -6.99 -10.44 5.17
C PHE A 65 -6.54 -11.66 4.35
N SER A 66 -5.49 -12.33 4.82
CA SER A 66 -5.00 -13.62 4.30
C SER A 66 -6.01 -14.76 4.35
N GLU A 67 -7.02 -14.69 5.24
CA GLU A 67 -8.08 -15.70 5.36
C GLU A 67 -9.27 -15.43 4.41
N ALA A 68 -9.32 -14.27 3.78
CA ALA A 68 -10.43 -13.87 2.93
C ALA A 68 -10.41 -14.64 1.58
N ALA A 69 -11.60 -14.84 1.00
CA ALA A 69 -11.69 -15.46 -0.32
C ALA A 69 -11.00 -14.57 -1.39
N PRO A 70 -10.38 -15.14 -2.43
CA PRO A 70 -9.67 -14.38 -3.46
C PRO A 70 -10.48 -13.24 -4.10
N SER A 71 -11.79 -13.42 -4.27
CA SER A 71 -12.67 -12.35 -4.79
C SER A 71 -12.73 -11.14 -3.88
N VAL A 72 -12.71 -11.34 -2.56
CA VAL A 72 -12.70 -10.29 -1.55
C VAL A 72 -11.33 -9.61 -1.53
N VAL A 73 -10.25 -10.41 -1.57
CA VAL A 73 -8.87 -9.91 -1.67
C VAL A 73 -8.70 -8.99 -2.87
N GLY A 74 -9.15 -9.41 -4.05
CA GLY A 74 -9.12 -8.58 -5.26
C GLY A 74 -9.93 -7.28 -5.12
N GLY A 75 -11.08 -7.33 -4.44
CA GLY A 75 -11.89 -6.14 -4.15
C GLY A 75 -11.16 -5.13 -3.26
N VAL A 76 -10.57 -5.60 -2.16
CA VAL A 76 -9.77 -4.76 -1.24
C VAL A 76 -8.57 -4.14 -1.95
N LEU A 77 -7.79 -4.96 -2.66
CA LEU A 77 -6.62 -4.48 -3.41
C LEU A 77 -7.02 -3.49 -4.51
N THR A 78 -8.18 -3.68 -5.15
CA THR A 78 -8.72 -2.71 -6.11
C THR A 78 -9.04 -1.38 -5.44
N SER A 79 -9.71 -1.39 -4.28
CA SER A 79 -10.00 -0.17 -3.52
C SER A 79 -8.72 0.56 -3.08
N MET A 80 -7.72 -0.19 -2.62
CA MET A 80 -6.40 0.36 -2.29
C MET A 80 -5.72 0.98 -3.52
N ALA A 81 -5.69 0.27 -4.66
CA ALA A 81 -5.09 0.76 -5.89
C ALA A 81 -5.82 2.02 -6.41
N ASN A 82 -7.15 2.06 -6.32
CA ASN A 82 -7.93 3.23 -6.70
C ASN A 82 -7.59 4.47 -5.83
N SER A 83 -7.26 4.26 -4.55
CA SER A 83 -6.86 5.35 -3.66
C SER A 83 -5.52 6.01 -4.03
N ILE A 84 -4.66 5.28 -4.76
CA ILE A 84 -3.37 5.78 -5.28
C ILE A 84 -3.44 6.20 -6.76
N GLY A 85 -4.64 6.26 -7.34
CA GLY A 85 -4.88 6.78 -8.69
C GLY A 85 -4.86 5.75 -9.82
N TYR A 86 -4.77 4.45 -9.52
CA TYR A 86 -5.04 3.41 -10.52
C TYR A 86 -6.54 3.41 -10.87
N SER A 87 -6.89 3.15 -12.14
CA SER A 87 -8.28 3.21 -12.63
C SER A 87 -8.87 1.86 -13.03
N GLY A 88 -8.06 0.80 -12.98
CA GLY A 88 -8.47 -0.56 -13.32
C GLY A 88 -8.89 -1.38 -12.10
N THR A 89 -9.14 -2.66 -12.32
CA THR A 89 -9.30 -3.65 -11.26
C THR A 89 -7.99 -4.37 -10.99
N VAL A 90 -7.71 -4.72 -9.75
CA VAL A 90 -6.57 -5.57 -9.39
C VAL A 90 -7.00 -7.03 -9.48
N GLY A 91 -6.33 -7.78 -10.36
CA GLY A 91 -6.46 -9.23 -10.42
C GLY A 91 -5.73 -9.90 -9.26
N VAL A 92 -6.09 -11.14 -8.96
CA VAL A 92 -5.34 -11.97 -7.99
C VAL A 92 -5.12 -13.36 -8.57
N SER A 93 -3.93 -13.91 -8.35
CA SER A 93 -3.57 -15.25 -8.81
C SER A 93 -2.41 -15.81 -8.00
N TYR A 94 -2.18 -17.11 -8.08
CA TYR A 94 -0.93 -17.71 -7.62
C TYR A 94 0.08 -17.69 -8.76
N TYR A 95 1.29 -17.17 -8.51
CA TYR A 95 2.40 -17.28 -9.44
C TYR A 95 3.30 -18.46 -9.09
N ASP A 96 3.98 -18.99 -10.11
CA ASP A 96 4.97 -20.06 -9.94
C ASP A 96 6.20 -19.58 -9.15
N ASP A 97 6.50 -18.28 -9.21
CA ASP A 97 7.54 -17.63 -8.41
C ASP A 97 6.91 -16.98 -7.15
N PRO A 98 7.05 -17.60 -5.95
CA PRO A 98 6.52 -17.03 -4.72
C PRO A 98 7.24 -15.75 -4.29
N GLY A 99 8.44 -15.48 -4.80
CA GLY A 99 9.20 -14.26 -4.53
C GLY A 99 8.67 -13.02 -5.25
N LYS A 100 7.76 -13.21 -6.22
CA LYS A 100 7.14 -12.11 -6.98
C LYS A 100 5.87 -11.64 -6.29
N TYR A 101 5.80 -10.36 -5.91
CA TYR A 101 4.70 -9.81 -5.14
C TYR A 101 3.48 -9.47 -6.00
N ALA A 102 3.69 -8.86 -7.17
CA ALA A 102 2.65 -8.56 -8.14
C ALA A 102 3.25 -8.42 -9.55
N GLN A 103 2.40 -8.05 -10.52
CA GLN A 103 2.82 -7.71 -11.87
C GLN A 103 1.82 -6.74 -12.51
N ALA A 104 2.34 -5.71 -13.16
CA ALA A 104 1.63 -4.91 -14.15
C ALA A 104 1.88 -5.44 -15.56
N GLN A 105 0.81 -5.73 -16.32
CA GLN A 105 0.88 -6.08 -17.73
C GLN A 105 -0.34 -5.57 -18.48
N GLY A 106 -0.15 -4.92 -19.63
CA GLY A 106 -1.25 -4.43 -20.46
C GLY A 106 -2.16 -3.42 -19.74
N GLY A 107 -1.61 -2.66 -18.79
CA GLY A 107 -2.37 -1.72 -17.96
C GLY A 107 -3.15 -2.37 -16.80
N GLN A 108 -3.02 -3.68 -16.60
CA GLN A 108 -3.65 -4.41 -15.51
C GLN A 108 -2.62 -4.83 -14.46
N ILE A 109 -2.93 -4.57 -13.19
CA ILE A 109 -2.18 -5.08 -12.04
C ILE A 109 -2.78 -6.43 -11.62
N THR A 110 -1.94 -7.44 -11.42
CA THR A 110 -2.31 -8.73 -10.83
C THR A 110 -1.40 -9.05 -9.64
N TYR A 111 -2.01 -9.26 -8.48
CA TYR A 111 -1.31 -9.50 -7.22
C TYR A 111 -1.10 -11.00 -6.98
N ASN A 112 0.07 -11.39 -6.49
CA ASN A 112 0.37 -12.79 -6.18
C ASN A 112 -0.18 -13.17 -4.81
N LEU A 113 -1.14 -14.09 -4.76
CA LEU A 113 -1.69 -14.65 -3.51
C LEU A 113 -0.68 -15.51 -2.74
N GLY A 114 0.40 -15.93 -3.39
CA GLY A 114 1.52 -16.62 -2.75
C GLY A 114 2.61 -15.68 -2.20
N SER A 115 2.43 -14.35 -2.26
CA SER A 115 3.46 -13.41 -1.84
C SER A 115 3.62 -13.40 -0.30
N PRO A 116 4.82 -13.05 0.20
CA PRO A 116 5.06 -12.91 1.63
C PRO A 116 4.19 -11.84 2.32
N SER A 117 3.61 -10.88 1.59
CA SER A 117 2.71 -9.85 2.17
C SER A 117 1.54 -10.47 2.94
N PHE A 118 1.02 -11.61 2.48
CA PHE A 118 -0.08 -12.33 3.13
C PHE A 118 0.35 -13.06 4.42
N GLY A 119 1.66 -13.14 4.72
CA GLY A 119 2.15 -13.71 5.98
C GLY A 119 1.95 -12.79 7.19
N GLN A 120 1.92 -11.47 6.97
CA GLN A 120 1.80 -10.47 8.03
C GLN A 120 0.52 -9.63 7.94
N ASP A 121 -0.20 -9.71 6.82
CA ASP A 121 -1.37 -8.88 6.51
C ASP A 121 -1.12 -7.37 6.66
N ASN A 122 0.14 -6.91 6.55
CA ASN A 122 0.52 -5.51 6.73
C ASN A 122 0.07 -4.66 5.52
N TYR A 123 -0.84 -3.73 5.77
CA TYR A 123 -1.40 -2.79 4.80
C TYR A 123 -0.34 -2.07 3.97
N TYR A 124 0.75 -1.65 4.60
CA TYR A 124 1.79 -0.88 3.92
C TYR A 124 2.63 -1.73 2.97
N ASP A 125 2.76 -3.04 3.23
CA ASP A 125 3.42 -3.96 2.31
C ASP A 125 2.60 -4.06 1.01
N PHE A 126 1.27 -4.23 1.14
CA PHE A 126 0.37 -4.22 0.00
C PHE A 126 0.37 -2.88 -0.74
N LEU A 127 0.35 -1.77 -0.01
CA LEU A 127 0.33 -0.44 -0.61
C LEU A 127 1.63 -0.13 -1.37
N CYS A 128 2.80 -0.51 -0.84
CA CYS A 128 4.07 -0.35 -1.54
C CYS A 128 4.06 -1.13 -2.87
N THR A 129 3.66 -2.40 -2.83
CA THR A 129 3.59 -3.21 -4.06
C THR A 129 2.63 -2.58 -5.07
N LEU A 130 1.46 -2.10 -4.64
CA LEU A 130 0.53 -1.42 -5.55
C LEU A 130 1.10 -0.11 -6.12
N LEU A 131 1.87 0.66 -5.35
CA LEU A 131 2.56 1.86 -5.83
C LEU A 131 3.63 1.51 -6.87
N HIS A 132 4.40 0.44 -6.65
CA HIS A 132 5.37 -0.10 -7.59
C HIS A 132 4.71 -0.51 -8.91
N GLU A 133 3.67 -1.33 -8.86
CA GLU A 133 2.98 -1.78 -10.08
C GLU A 133 2.22 -0.64 -10.78
N ASN A 134 1.65 0.30 -10.03
CA ASN A 134 1.01 1.46 -10.62
C ASN A 134 2.03 2.38 -11.33
N HIS A 135 3.27 2.44 -10.85
CA HIS A 135 4.34 3.13 -11.56
C HIS A 135 4.51 2.56 -12.98
N HIS A 136 4.62 1.23 -13.09
CA HIS A 136 4.70 0.54 -14.39
C HIS A 136 3.50 0.80 -15.30
N VAL A 137 2.29 0.90 -14.73
CA VAL A 137 1.07 1.26 -15.50
C VAL A 137 1.14 2.70 -16.02
N MET A 138 1.69 3.64 -15.22
CA MET A 138 1.78 5.07 -15.57
C MET A 138 2.95 5.41 -16.49
N THR A 139 4.00 4.58 -16.51
CA THR A 139 5.20 4.76 -17.34
C THR A 139 5.34 3.62 -18.35
N PRO A 140 4.41 3.46 -19.32
CA PRO A 140 4.30 2.29 -20.19
C PRO A 140 5.48 2.03 -21.15
N GLU A 141 6.61 2.73 -21.02
CA GLU A 141 7.86 2.37 -21.70
C GLU A 141 8.51 1.20 -20.94
N ASP A 142 8.35 -0.01 -21.48
CA ASP A 142 8.96 -1.27 -21.04
C ASP A 142 8.76 -1.66 -19.56
N ALA A 143 7.49 -1.75 -19.13
CA ALA A 143 7.13 -2.45 -17.88
C ALA A 143 7.80 -3.84 -17.84
N GLY A 144 8.64 -4.07 -16.82
CA GLY A 144 9.44 -5.29 -16.67
C GLY A 144 10.87 -5.24 -17.21
N SER A 145 11.31 -4.12 -17.83
CA SER A 145 12.74 -3.87 -18.08
C SER A 145 13.48 -3.60 -16.78
N SER A 146 14.79 -3.81 -16.77
CA SER A 146 15.59 -3.53 -15.55
C SER A 146 15.60 -2.05 -15.16
N GLU A 147 15.48 -1.14 -16.14
CA GLU A 147 15.37 0.30 -15.91
C GLU A 147 14.01 0.67 -15.31
N SER A 148 12.91 0.13 -15.86
CA SER A 148 11.56 0.32 -15.30
C SER A 148 11.46 -0.20 -13.87
N GLU A 149 11.99 -1.40 -13.59
CA GLU A 149 12.00 -1.95 -12.23
C GLU A 149 12.83 -1.11 -11.27
N TYR A 150 14.01 -0.62 -11.70
CA TYR A 150 14.83 0.27 -10.89
C TYR A 150 14.08 1.55 -10.49
N TYR A 151 13.43 2.22 -11.44
CA TYR A 151 12.69 3.46 -11.16
C TYR A 151 11.41 3.23 -10.36
N ALA A 152 10.72 2.11 -10.57
CA ALA A 152 9.57 1.74 -9.76
C ALA A 152 9.96 1.48 -8.29
N TYR A 153 11.05 0.74 -8.05
CA TYR A 153 11.59 0.54 -6.69
C TYR A 153 12.08 1.86 -6.08
N GLN A 154 12.77 2.69 -6.85
CA GLN A 154 13.21 4.01 -6.41
C GLN A 154 12.02 4.87 -5.96
N TYR A 155 10.94 4.86 -6.75
CA TYR A 155 9.73 5.59 -6.45
C TYR A 155 9.08 5.09 -5.16
N GLU A 156 8.79 3.79 -5.03
CA GLU A 156 8.11 3.25 -3.84
C GLU A 156 8.89 3.56 -2.56
N MET A 157 10.23 3.47 -2.60
CA MET A 157 11.11 3.67 -1.44
C MET A 157 11.12 5.13 -0.94
N THR A 158 10.68 6.09 -1.75
CA THR A 158 10.53 7.50 -1.33
C THR A 158 9.19 7.79 -0.67
N THR A 159 8.26 6.84 -0.66
CA THR A 159 6.90 7.07 -0.17
C THR A 159 6.77 6.90 1.35
N PHE A 160 5.74 7.52 1.92
CA PHE A 160 5.39 7.29 3.33
C PHE A 160 5.04 5.82 3.59
N ALA A 161 4.39 5.14 2.64
CA ALA A 161 4.05 3.73 2.75
C ALA A 161 5.29 2.87 3.03
N TYR A 162 6.37 3.11 2.31
CA TYR A 162 7.63 2.38 2.52
C TYR A 162 8.21 2.60 3.92
N SER A 163 8.07 3.79 4.50
CA SER A 163 8.53 4.03 5.88
C SER A 163 7.77 3.18 6.92
N GLN A 164 6.52 2.82 6.63
CA GLN A 164 5.63 2.06 7.51
C GLN A 164 5.55 0.56 7.16
N ALA A 165 6.11 0.14 6.03
CA ALA A 165 6.16 -1.27 5.62
C ALA A 165 6.95 -2.12 6.63
N SER A 166 6.68 -3.42 6.61
CA SER A 166 7.39 -4.41 7.42
C SER A 166 8.89 -4.45 7.09
N ASP A 167 9.71 -4.86 8.06
CA ASP A 167 11.16 -5.01 7.84
C ASP A 167 11.47 -6.07 6.77
N GLU A 168 10.61 -7.08 6.65
CA GLU A 168 10.69 -8.11 5.61
C GLU A 168 10.49 -7.49 4.22
N TYR A 169 9.43 -6.70 4.04
CA TYR A 169 9.16 -5.99 2.79
C TYR A 169 10.28 -5.01 2.45
N LYS A 170 10.72 -4.19 3.42
CA LYS A 170 11.83 -3.24 3.23
C LYS A 170 13.11 -3.93 2.77
N THR A 171 13.43 -5.07 3.37
CA THR A 171 14.59 -5.88 2.97
C THR A 171 14.45 -6.40 1.55
N HIS A 172 13.26 -6.89 1.16
CA HIS A 172 12.97 -7.30 -0.21
C HIS A 172 13.17 -6.15 -1.20
N ALA A 173 12.53 -5.00 -0.96
CA ALA A 173 12.59 -3.82 -1.83
C ALA A 173 14.01 -3.29 -2.00
N ILE A 174 14.80 -3.17 -0.92
CA ILE A 174 16.20 -2.73 -0.99
C ILE A 174 17.05 -3.71 -1.83
N ASN A 175 16.84 -5.01 -1.65
CA ASN A 175 17.59 -6.02 -2.39
C ASN A 175 17.25 -5.98 -3.89
N ALA A 176 15.96 -5.82 -4.23
CA ALA A 176 15.52 -5.68 -5.60
C ALA A 176 16.06 -4.38 -6.23
N PHE A 177 15.94 -3.25 -5.54
CA PHE A 177 16.51 -1.96 -5.96
C PHE A 177 18.01 -2.07 -6.25
N ASN A 178 18.79 -2.62 -5.33
CA ASN A 178 20.24 -2.80 -5.50
C ASN A 178 20.56 -3.75 -6.66
N HIS A 179 19.79 -4.84 -6.81
CA HIS A 179 19.94 -5.77 -7.94
C HIS A 179 19.82 -5.05 -9.28
N TYR A 180 18.78 -4.24 -9.47
CA TYR A 180 18.58 -3.51 -10.73
C TYR A 180 19.58 -2.37 -10.90
N ARG A 181 19.94 -1.65 -9.82
CA ARG A 181 21.00 -0.62 -9.85
C ARG A 181 22.30 -1.20 -10.39
N ASP A 182 22.76 -2.30 -9.81
CA ASP A 182 24.04 -2.93 -10.16
C ASP A 182 24.01 -3.49 -11.59
N LYS A 183 22.85 -4.01 -12.03
CA LYS A 183 22.65 -4.51 -13.40
C LYS A 183 22.70 -3.40 -14.46
N LEU A 184 22.29 -2.18 -14.10
CA LEU A 184 22.33 -1.00 -14.97
C LEU A 184 23.67 -0.25 -14.90
N GLY A 185 24.50 -0.53 -13.89
CA GLY A 185 25.81 0.08 -13.70
C GLY A 185 25.77 1.49 -13.07
N TYR A 186 24.73 1.78 -12.28
CA TYR A 186 24.63 3.00 -11.47
C TYR A 186 25.41 2.91 -10.15
#